data_AF-A0A1S3ZW60-F1
#
_entry.id   AF-A0A1S3ZW60-F1
#
_cell.length_a   1.000
_cell.length_b   1.000
_cell.length_c   1.000
_cell.angle_alpha   90.00
_cell.angle_beta   90.00
_cell.angle_gamma   90.00
#
_symmetry.space_group_name_H-M   'P 1'
#
loop_
_entity.id
_entity.type
_entity.pdbx_description
1 polymer ?
#
loop_
_entity_poly.entity_id
_entity_poly.type
_entity_poly.pdbx_seq_one_letter_code
_entity_poly.pdbx_strand_id
1 'polypeptide(L)'
;MAQQEMSLSWFSLLSLLLFKVFVSGVFSLNPNGSEYISAVGDPGMRSDSLRVAIEAWNQCNEVGEEAPKMGSPRAAECSDVLDSQQQGGNCSACTRVPPSLVHRVTEEDNLLGIGKSFDGLDKKALFNPDLYAAEKELYLGSKCQVDDKPNPWQFWMIMLKSGNMDTYAAKCPKNGHKVGPFGPPSQFPCFGKGCMNQPLIYHNYTYLQGPNETTLKGSFYGSWDLDSGLSQTSVNENISYYSVTWQKELGQGSWIFHHVLRTSTKYPWLMLYLRSDATSGFSGGYHYQTRGMSKIIPESPNFKVRFTLNVINGGGPNSQFYLMDMGSCWKNNGEPCNGDVTTDVTRYSEMILNPATPSWCKSDSPKLCPPYHTYPNGTRVHRSETTRYPYEAYHLYCAPGNGEHVEQPSVPCDPYSNPQPQEILQILPHPVWGEYGYPTTKGQGWIGDPKTWELDVGRLSQSLYFYQDPGTAPAKRKWSSIDLGTEIYRDANQVAEWTVTDFDILVPNKN
;
A
#
# COMPACT_ATOMS: atom_id res chain seq x y z
N MET A 1 72.90 2.20 -46.33
CA MET A 1 72.46 3.41 -47.05
C MET A 1 71.07 3.11 -47.59
N ALA A 2 70.03 3.81 -47.11
CA ALA A 2 68.59 3.71 -47.46
C ALA A 2 67.90 2.33 -47.25
N GLN A 3 66.76 2.10 -46.58
CA GLN A 3 65.44 2.73 -46.39
C GLN A 3 64.33 1.91 -47.10
N GLN A 4 63.42 1.29 -46.34
CA GLN A 4 61.95 1.17 -46.54
C GLN A 4 61.35 0.22 -45.49
N GLU A 5 60.57 0.71 -44.51
CA GLU A 5 59.09 0.91 -44.49
C GLU A 5 58.32 -0.38 -44.12
N MET A 6 57.83 -0.50 -42.89
CA MET A 6 56.51 -0.08 -42.36
C MET A 6 55.30 -0.86 -42.92
N SER A 7 54.65 -1.64 -42.07
CA SER A 7 53.17 -1.78 -41.97
C SER A 7 52.80 -3.03 -41.16
N LEU A 8 52.49 -2.89 -39.87
CA LEU A 8 51.67 -3.85 -39.09
C LEU A 8 51.41 -3.29 -37.69
N SER A 9 50.44 -2.37 -37.52
CA SER A 9 49.95 -2.01 -36.17
C SER A 9 48.62 -1.22 -36.14
N TRP A 10 47.81 -1.23 -37.19
CA TRP A 10 46.54 -0.47 -37.17
C TRP A 10 45.29 -1.33 -36.95
N PHE A 11 45.30 -2.60 -37.35
CA PHE A 11 44.13 -3.48 -37.19
C PHE A 11 43.90 -3.94 -35.73
N SER A 12 44.97 -4.14 -34.95
CA SER A 12 44.83 -4.60 -33.56
C SER A 12 44.34 -3.51 -32.60
N LEU A 13 44.62 -2.24 -32.89
CA LEU A 13 44.15 -1.10 -32.11
C LEU A 13 42.67 -0.77 -32.42
N LEU A 14 42.23 -0.95 -33.67
CA LEU A 14 40.81 -0.76 -34.04
C LEU A 14 39.90 -1.83 -33.42
N SER A 15 40.36 -3.08 -33.31
CA SER A 15 39.60 -4.18 -32.69
C SER A 15 39.40 -3.99 -31.19
N LEU A 16 40.36 -3.36 -30.49
CA LEU A 16 40.26 -3.06 -29.05
C LEU A 16 39.40 -1.82 -28.77
N LEU A 17 39.35 -0.86 -29.70
CA LEU A 17 38.43 0.28 -29.65
C LEU A 17 36.98 -0.13 -29.95
N LEU A 18 36.75 -1.05 -30.89
CA LEU A 18 35.41 -1.57 -31.17
C LEU A 18 34.85 -2.43 -30.02
N PHE A 19 35.70 -3.16 -29.29
CA PHE A 19 35.25 -3.91 -28.10
C PHE A 19 34.94 -3.02 -26.89
N LYS A 20 35.59 -1.85 -26.75
CA LYS A 20 35.23 -0.87 -25.70
C LYS A 20 33.98 -0.04 -26.03
N VAL A 21 33.61 0.07 -27.30
CA VAL A 21 32.36 0.72 -27.73
C VAL A 21 31.15 -0.22 -27.62
N PHE A 22 31.35 -1.54 -27.58
CA PHE A 22 30.25 -2.51 -27.46
C PHE A 22 29.91 -3.00 -26.03
N VAL A 23 30.63 -2.57 -25.01
CA VAL A 23 30.35 -2.93 -23.59
C VAL A 23 29.99 -1.70 -22.73
N SER A 24 29.73 -0.57 -23.37
CA SER A 24 29.35 0.68 -22.70
C SER A 24 27.95 1.11 -23.17
N GLY A 25 26.91 0.67 -22.45
CA GLY A 25 25.58 1.24 -22.54
C GLY A 25 24.68 0.66 -23.64
N VAL A 26 24.01 -0.45 -23.32
CA VAL A 26 22.61 -0.57 -23.74
C VAL A 26 21.82 0.43 -22.90
N PHE A 27 21.93 1.71 -23.26
CA PHE A 27 20.92 2.69 -22.92
C PHE A 27 19.73 2.35 -23.79
N SER A 28 18.68 1.81 -23.17
CA SER A 28 17.34 1.84 -23.74
C SER A 28 17.00 3.32 -23.97
N LEU A 29 17.23 3.79 -25.20
CA LEU A 29 16.80 5.10 -25.65
C LEU A 29 15.27 5.10 -25.64
N ASN A 30 14.71 5.60 -24.55
CA ASN A 30 13.29 5.86 -24.44
C ASN A 30 12.96 7.03 -25.40
N PRO A 31 12.05 6.88 -26.36
CA PRO A 31 11.76 7.93 -27.35
C PRO A 31 11.09 9.19 -26.76
N ASN A 32 10.84 9.23 -25.45
CA ASN A 32 10.40 10.42 -24.71
C ASN A 32 11.36 10.65 -23.54
N GLY A 33 12.31 11.57 -23.71
CA GLY A 33 13.38 11.88 -22.76
C GLY A 33 12.95 12.63 -21.50
N SER A 34 12.07 12.05 -20.68
CA SER A 34 11.91 12.48 -19.29
C SER A 34 12.70 11.54 -18.38
N GLU A 35 13.76 12.07 -17.76
CA GLU A 35 14.41 11.41 -16.62
C GLU A 35 13.36 11.17 -15.52
N TYR A 36 13.35 10.01 -14.87
CA TYR A 36 12.45 9.73 -13.75
C TYR A 36 13.22 9.83 -12.43
N ILE A 37 12.57 10.35 -11.40
CA ILE A 37 13.05 10.36 -10.02
C ILE A 37 12.11 9.57 -9.12
N SER A 38 12.64 9.06 -8.01
CA SER A 38 11.80 8.39 -7.02
C SER A 38 10.98 9.40 -6.21
N ALA A 39 9.70 9.10 -6.07
CA ALA A 39 8.75 9.80 -5.23
C ALA A 39 8.75 9.29 -3.78
N VAL A 40 9.38 8.14 -3.50
CA VAL A 40 9.52 7.56 -2.16
C VAL A 40 10.85 7.95 -1.53
N GLY A 41 10.88 7.96 -0.20
CA GLY A 41 12.08 8.24 0.58
C GLY A 41 13.13 7.12 0.59
N ASP A 42 12.70 5.88 0.38
CA ASP A 42 13.54 4.69 0.33
C ASP A 42 13.38 3.97 -1.03
N PRO A 43 13.99 4.49 -2.12
CA PRO A 43 13.79 3.96 -3.47
C PRO A 43 14.24 2.50 -3.60
N GLY A 44 13.30 1.62 -3.97
CA GLY A 44 13.56 0.19 -4.08
C GLY A 44 13.79 -0.50 -2.74
N MET A 45 13.43 0.13 -1.62
CA MET A 45 13.64 -0.39 -0.27
C MET A 45 15.11 -0.75 0.02
N ARG A 46 16.03 0.13 -0.38
CA ARG A 46 17.49 -0.16 -0.41
C ARG A 46 18.26 0.42 0.77
N SER A 47 17.65 1.30 1.56
CA SER A 47 18.27 1.83 2.77
C SER A 47 18.59 0.71 3.76
N ASP A 48 19.76 0.75 4.42
CA ASP A 48 20.05 -0.16 5.54
C ASP A 48 19.33 0.28 6.83
N SER A 49 19.05 1.58 6.96
CA SER A 49 18.11 2.06 7.98
C SER A 49 16.70 1.60 7.65
N LEU A 50 15.99 1.11 8.65
CA LEU A 50 14.60 0.67 8.53
C LEU A 50 13.65 1.77 8.97
N ARG A 51 12.53 1.91 8.27
CA ARG A 51 11.40 2.74 8.68
C ARG A 51 10.08 2.04 8.35
N VAL A 52 9.42 1.51 9.38
CA VAL A 52 8.15 0.80 9.23
C VAL A 52 7.21 1.23 10.35
N ALA A 53 5.96 1.48 10.00
CA ALA A 53 4.87 1.61 10.96
C ALA A 53 3.81 0.55 10.71
N ILE A 54 2.98 0.34 11.71
CA ILE A 54 1.81 -0.50 11.63
C ILE A 54 0.60 0.26 12.17
N GLU A 55 -0.51 0.11 11.44
CA GLU A 55 -1.82 0.59 11.83
C GLU A 55 -2.84 -0.53 11.75
N ALA A 56 -3.82 -0.48 12.66
CA ALA A 56 -4.92 -1.42 12.63
C ALA A 56 -6.27 -0.74 12.82
N TRP A 57 -7.15 -0.96 11.85
CA TRP A 57 -8.45 -0.31 11.76
C TRP A 57 -9.62 -1.29 11.86
N ASN A 58 -10.74 -0.78 12.35
CA ASN A 58 -12.02 -1.45 12.18
C ASN A 58 -12.63 -1.15 10.80
N GLN A 59 -13.85 -1.65 10.55
CA GLN A 59 -14.52 -1.52 9.27
C GLN A 59 -14.65 -0.08 8.77
N CYS A 60 -14.88 0.89 9.65
CA CYS A 60 -15.05 2.29 9.26
C CYS A 60 -13.79 3.15 9.35
N ASN A 61 -12.60 2.54 9.42
CA ASN A 61 -11.32 3.26 9.57
C ASN A 61 -11.27 4.12 10.85
N GLU A 62 -11.83 3.59 11.93
CA GLU A 62 -11.75 4.17 13.27
C GLU A 62 -11.17 3.17 14.27
N VAL A 63 -10.79 3.64 15.44
CA VAL A 63 -10.27 2.79 16.52
C VAL A 63 -11.39 2.21 17.36
N GLY A 64 -12.44 3.00 17.62
CA GLY A 64 -13.57 2.59 18.45
C GLY A 64 -13.19 2.33 19.91
N GLU A 65 -14.19 2.25 20.80
CA GLU A 65 -13.98 2.03 22.24
C GLU A 65 -13.93 0.54 22.62
N GLU A 66 -13.98 -0.38 21.66
CA GLU A 66 -14.34 -1.79 21.90
C GLU A 66 -13.28 -2.59 22.68
N ALA A 67 -12.08 -2.04 22.89
CA ALA A 67 -11.01 -2.68 23.64
C ALA A 67 -10.13 -1.66 24.42
N PRO A 68 -10.65 -1.04 25.50
CA PRO A 68 -10.04 0.12 26.17
C PRO A 68 -8.68 -0.14 26.84
N LYS A 69 -8.23 -1.40 26.89
CA LYS A 69 -6.96 -1.81 27.52
C LYS A 69 -5.86 -2.17 26.52
N MET A 70 -6.12 -2.13 25.21
CA MET A 70 -5.15 -2.54 24.19
C MET A 70 -4.19 -1.43 23.76
N GLY A 71 -4.32 -0.23 24.33
CA GLY A 71 -3.52 0.92 23.93
C GLY A 71 -3.97 1.48 22.57
N SER A 72 -3.09 2.21 21.91
CA SER A 72 -3.33 2.72 20.55
C SER A 72 -2.90 1.67 19.52
N PRO A 73 -3.68 1.44 18.44
CA PRO A 73 -3.38 0.48 17.37
C PRO A 73 -2.24 0.92 16.45
N ARG A 74 -1.48 1.95 16.84
CA ARG A 74 -0.35 2.47 16.07
C ARG A 74 0.94 2.09 16.75
N ALA A 75 1.86 1.52 15.99
CA ALA A 75 3.22 1.25 16.44
C ALA A 75 4.21 1.50 15.29
N ALA A 76 5.49 1.66 15.61
CA ALA A 76 6.53 1.84 14.61
C ALA A 76 7.86 1.21 15.06
N GLU A 77 8.69 0.94 14.06
CA GLU A 77 10.08 0.52 14.20
C GLU A 77 10.93 1.35 13.22
N CYS A 78 11.90 2.04 13.79
CA CYS A 78 12.77 2.94 13.06
C CYS A 78 14.18 2.80 13.61
N SER A 79 15.03 2.09 12.88
CA SER A 79 16.40 1.81 13.28
C SER A 79 17.38 2.41 12.30
N ASP A 80 18.46 2.99 12.82
CA ASP A 80 19.63 3.37 12.03
C ASP A 80 20.78 2.41 12.26
N VAL A 81 21.46 2.07 11.17
CA VAL A 81 22.72 1.35 11.22
C VAL A 81 23.84 2.35 11.47
N LEU A 82 24.52 2.24 12.60
CA LEU A 82 25.75 2.95 12.85
C LEU A 82 26.91 2.09 12.35
N ASP A 83 27.58 2.58 11.30
CA ASP A 83 28.82 1.97 10.86
C ASP A 83 29.86 2.02 11.97
N SER A 84 30.57 0.91 12.12
CA SER A 84 31.78 0.86 12.93
C SER A 84 32.77 1.89 12.38
N GLN A 85 32.93 3.01 13.08
CA GLN A 85 33.97 3.96 12.73
C GLN A 85 35.30 3.22 12.66
N GLN A 86 35.96 3.23 11.50
CA GLN A 86 37.40 3.10 11.50
C GLN A 86 37.91 4.29 12.31
N GLN A 87 38.27 4.08 13.57
CA GLN A 87 39.11 5.05 14.26
C GLN A 87 40.30 5.31 13.35
N GLY A 88 40.40 6.54 12.87
CA GLY A 88 41.37 6.94 11.86
C GLY A 88 42.79 6.53 12.24
N GLY A 89 43.49 5.91 11.29
CA GLY A 89 44.89 5.55 11.39
C GLY A 89 45.14 4.12 10.95
N ASN A 90 46.21 3.92 10.17
CA ASN A 90 46.78 2.61 9.83
C ASN A 90 47.01 1.80 11.12
N CYS A 91 46.00 1.03 11.51
CA CYS A 91 46.02 0.20 12.71
C CYS A 91 45.81 -1.24 12.26
N SER A 92 46.91 -1.98 12.19
CA SER A 92 46.95 -3.40 11.83
C SER A 92 46.34 -4.32 12.89
N ALA A 93 45.92 -3.77 14.04
CA ALA A 93 45.38 -4.48 15.19
C ALA A 93 44.03 -3.92 15.69
N CYS A 94 43.33 -3.13 14.88
CA CYS A 94 42.02 -2.62 15.26
C CYS A 94 40.97 -3.70 14.96
N THR A 95 40.45 -4.33 16.02
CA THR A 95 39.29 -5.22 15.96
C THR A 95 38.14 -4.47 15.30
N ARG A 96 37.63 -4.96 14.17
CA ARG A 96 36.39 -4.43 13.59
C ARG A 96 35.30 -4.52 14.65
N VAL A 97 34.83 -3.39 15.14
CA VAL A 97 33.63 -3.34 15.97
C VAL A 97 32.47 -3.75 15.04
N PRO A 98 31.56 -4.65 15.44
CA PRO A 98 30.41 -4.96 14.62
C PRO A 98 29.52 -3.70 14.47
N PRO A 99 28.78 -3.57 13.36
CA PRO A 99 27.79 -2.50 13.20
C PRO A 99 26.78 -2.56 14.35
N SER A 100 26.28 -1.41 14.78
CA SER A 100 25.26 -1.34 15.84
C SER A 100 23.98 -0.70 15.34
N LEU A 101 22.86 -1.06 15.97
CA LEU A 101 21.55 -0.53 15.65
C LEU A 101 21.11 0.48 16.71
N VAL A 102 20.61 1.63 16.25
CA VAL A 102 19.99 2.64 17.10
C VAL A 102 18.52 2.73 16.77
N HIS A 103 17.68 2.28 17.70
CA HIS A 103 16.23 2.40 17.59
C HIS A 103 15.75 3.77 18.05
N ARG A 104 14.97 4.44 17.20
CA ARG A 104 14.40 5.77 17.45
C ARG A 104 13.07 5.71 18.19
N VAL A 105 12.36 4.59 18.08
CA VAL A 105 11.09 4.33 18.74
C VAL A 105 11.31 3.28 19.82
N THR A 106 10.97 3.59 21.07
CA THR A 106 11.14 2.67 22.20
C THR A 106 9.89 1.83 22.44
N GLU A 107 9.97 0.85 23.33
CA GLU A 107 8.82 0.03 23.70
C GLU A 107 7.74 0.90 24.37
N GLU A 108 8.15 1.86 25.19
CA GLU A 108 7.24 2.80 25.86
C GLU A 108 6.44 3.64 24.85
N ASP A 109 7.08 4.07 23.75
CA ASP A 109 6.40 4.79 22.66
C ASP A 109 5.31 3.92 22.02
N ASN A 110 5.66 2.67 21.71
CA ASN A 110 4.72 1.72 21.13
C ASN A 110 3.59 1.34 22.11
N LEU A 111 3.83 1.36 23.42
CA LEU A 111 2.84 1.13 24.47
C LEU A 111 2.02 2.37 24.88
N LEU A 112 2.18 3.51 24.20
CA LEU A 112 1.31 4.68 24.38
C LEU A 112 -0.13 4.36 23.97
N GLY A 113 -1.07 4.88 24.75
CA GLY A 113 -2.51 4.67 24.59
C GLY A 113 -3.31 5.67 25.42
N ILE A 114 -4.63 5.67 25.23
CA ILE A 114 -5.58 6.58 25.88
C ILE A 114 -5.27 6.81 27.36
N GLY A 115 -5.29 8.07 27.79
CA GLY A 115 -4.97 8.50 29.15
C GLY A 115 -3.48 8.72 29.42
N LYS A 116 -2.56 8.29 28.55
CA LYS A 116 -1.13 8.60 28.65
C LYS A 116 -0.78 9.79 27.77
N SER A 117 -0.19 10.83 28.34
CA SER A 117 0.27 11.99 27.59
C SER A 117 1.62 11.73 26.92
N PHE A 118 1.86 12.37 25.78
CA PHE A 118 3.17 12.50 25.14
C PHE A 118 3.34 13.92 24.59
N ASP A 119 4.56 14.27 24.18
CA ASP A 119 4.87 15.62 23.69
C ASP A 119 4.11 15.92 22.39
N GLY A 120 3.35 17.01 22.39
CA GLY A 120 2.55 17.44 21.24
C GLY A 120 1.12 16.91 21.18
N LEU A 121 0.69 16.06 22.14
CA LEU A 121 -0.68 15.55 22.21
C LEU A 121 -1.68 16.67 22.58
N ASP A 122 -2.77 16.81 21.82
CA ASP A 122 -3.90 17.68 22.15
C ASP A 122 -4.66 17.12 23.36
N LYS A 123 -5.06 18.02 24.26
CA LYS A 123 -5.88 17.66 25.44
C LYS A 123 -7.18 16.94 25.07
N LYS A 124 -7.75 17.22 23.89
CA LYS A 124 -8.95 16.56 23.37
C LYS A 124 -8.68 15.13 22.93
N ALA A 125 -7.48 14.84 22.45
CA ALA A 125 -7.08 13.50 22.03
C ALA A 125 -6.79 12.57 23.21
N LEU A 126 -6.42 13.11 24.38
CA LEU A 126 -6.07 12.32 25.58
C LEU A 126 -7.09 11.23 25.95
N PHE A 127 -8.38 11.47 25.70
CA PHE A 127 -9.47 10.54 26.00
C PHE A 127 -10.33 10.17 24.78
N ASN A 128 -9.89 10.51 23.58
CA ASN A 128 -10.58 10.13 22.34
C ASN A 128 -9.70 9.13 21.55
N PRO A 129 -10.10 7.85 21.44
CA PRO A 129 -9.27 6.80 20.84
C PRO A 129 -8.88 7.08 19.39
N ASP A 130 -9.81 7.64 18.60
CA ASP A 130 -9.61 7.92 17.18
C ASP A 130 -8.60 9.06 16.99
N LEU A 131 -8.78 10.17 17.72
CA LEU A 131 -7.83 11.30 17.73
C LEU A 131 -6.47 10.90 18.29
N TYR A 132 -6.45 10.12 19.37
CA TYR A 132 -5.21 9.67 19.99
C TYR A 132 -4.37 8.82 19.03
N ALA A 133 -5.02 7.92 18.28
CA ALA A 133 -4.33 7.09 17.29
C ALA A 133 -3.75 7.95 16.16
N ALA A 134 -4.52 8.92 15.65
CA ALA A 134 -4.03 9.87 14.66
C ALA A 134 -2.78 10.62 15.15
N GLU A 135 -2.86 11.21 16.34
CA GLU A 135 -1.77 12.03 16.88
C GLU A 135 -0.56 11.18 17.28
N LYS A 136 -0.76 9.94 17.76
CA LYS A 136 0.33 9.00 18.01
C LYS A 136 1.07 8.66 16.73
N GLU A 137 0.38 8.48 15.60
CA GLU A 137 1.05 8.27 14.30
C GLU A 137 1.94 9.47 13.94
N LEU A 138 1.46 10.70 14.14
CA LEU A 138 2.27 11.91 13.90
C LEU A 138 3.50 11.96 14.81
N TYR A 139 3.34 11.61 16.08
CA TYR A 139 4.42 11.51 17.07
C TYR A 139 5.47 10.47 16.65
N LEU A 140 5.05 9.25 16.34
CA LEU A 140 5.95 8.18 15.86
C LEU A 140 6.64 8.61 14.55
N GLY A 141 5.89 9.21 13.63
CA GLY A 141 6.43 9.77 12.39
C GLY A 141 7.50 10.83 12.63
N SER A 142 7.34 11.69 13.65
CA SER A 142 8.35 12.68 14.01
C SER A 142 9.66 12.06 14.51
N LYS A 143 9.57 10.95 15.26
CA LYS A 143 10.75 10.19 15.71
C LYS A 143 11.45 9.48 14.55
N CYS A 144 10.67 8.97 13.61
CA CYS A 144 11.14 8.22 12.45
C CYS A 144 11.60 9.08 11.27
N GLN A 145 11.38 10.40 11.32
CA GLN A 145 11.58 11.27 10.18
C GLN A 145 13.02 11.22 9.65
N VAL A 146 13.12 11.16 8.33
CA VAL A 146 14.35 11.35 7.58
C VAL A 146 14.23 12.65 6.78
N ASP A 147 15.18 13.55 6.98
CA ASP A 147 15.24 14.80 6.24
C ASP A 147 15.73 14.53 4.81
N ASP A 148 14.95 14.99 3.83
CA ASP A 148 15.21 14.74 2.41
C ASP A 148 14.58 15.86 1.55
N LYS A 149 14.83 15.83 0.23
CA LYS A 149 14.25 16.71 -0.78
C LYS A 149 13.31 15.96 -1.72
N PRO A 150 12.19 16.58 -2.15
CA PRO A 150 11.76 17.93 -1.79
C PRO A 150 11.17 18.06 -0.38
N ASN A 151 10.72 16.94 0.21
CA ASN A 151 10.11 16.88 1.53
C ASN A 151 10.76 15.77 2.36
N PRO A 152 10.74 15.89 3.71
CA PRO A 152 11.09 14.78 4.59
C PRO A 152 10.09 13.63 4.46
N TRP A 153 10.49 12.44 4.87
CA TRP A 153 9.67 11.22 4.84
C TRP A 153 9.80 10.42 6.13
N GLN A 154 8.90 9.45 6.35
CA GLN A 154 8.81 8.69 7.60
C GLN A 154 8.98 7.20 7.37
N PHE A 155 7.92 6.46 7.04
CA PHE A 155 7.95 4.99 7.04
C PHE A 155 7.06 4.38 5.95
N TRP A 156 7.36 3.13 5.60
CA TRP A 156 6.39 2.23 4.97
C TRP A 156 5.31 1.88 5.99
N MET A 157 4.05 1.83 5.55
CA MET A 157 2.93 1.54 6.45
C MET A 157 2.41 0.12 6.22
N ILE A 158 2.40 -0.69 7.26
CA ILE A 158 1.64 -1.95 7.32
C ILE A 158 0.23 -1.59 7.77
N MET A 159 -0.76 -1.78 6.91
CA MET A 159 -2.15 -1.56 7.30
C MET A 159 -2.87 -2.89 7.50
N LEU A 160 -3.50 -3.01 8.66
CA LEU A 160 -4.46 -4.05 8.98
C LEU A 160 -5.85 -3.45 9.02
N LYS A 161 -6.83 -4.18 8.47
CA LYS A 161 -8.24 -3.82 8.62
C LYS A 161 -9.09 -5.05 8.88
N SER A 162 -10.11 -4.86 9.70
CA SER A 162 -11.15 -5.86 9.96
C SER A 162 -12.44 -5.46 9.26
N GLY A 163 -12.96 -6.37 8.44
CA GLY A 163 -14.22 -6.22 7.74
C GLY A 163 -15.47 -6.46 8.60
N ASN A 164 -15.26 -6.92 9.84
CA ASN A 164 -16.34 -7.15 10.79
C ASN A 164 -16.95 -5.81 11.25
N MET A 165 -18.28 -5.76 11.35
CA MET A 165 -19.00 -4.53 11.69
C MET A 165 -20.07 -4.75 12.74
N ASP A 166 -19.98 -4.08 13.89
CA ASP A 166 -21.06 -4.02 14.87
C ASP A 166 -22.05 -2.90 14.51
N THR A 167 -23.10 -3.26 13.77
CA THR A 167 -24.16 -2.31 13.36
C THR A 167 -24.99 -1.78 14.52
N TYR A 168 -24.92 -2.42 15.69
CA TYR A 168 -25.64 -1.97 16.90
C TYR A 168 -24.84 -0.98 17.73
N ALA A 169 -23.51 -0.97 17.59
CA ALA A 169 -22.64 0.01 18.27
C ALA A 169 -22.88 1.45 17.78
N ALA A 170 -23.44 1.61 16.56
CA ALA A 170 -23.73 2.90 15.94
C ALA A 170 -22.52 3.85 15.89
N LYS A 171 -21.31 3.28 15.71
CA LYS A 171 -20.05 4.02 15.66
C LYS A 171 -19.70 4.48 14.25
N CYS A 172 -19.89 3.61 13.27
CA CYS A 172 -19.57 3.91 11.88
C CYS A 172 -20.64 4.82 11.25
N PRO A 173 -20.26 5.98 10.69
CA PRO A 173 -21.19 6.82 9.96
C PRO A 173 -21.61 6.16 8.63
N LYS A 174 -22.73 6.63 8.07
CA LYS A 174 -23.19 6.30 6.73
C LYS A 174 -22.92 7.50 5.82
N ASN A 175 -21.93 7.42 4.94
CA ASN A 175 -21.60 8.53 4.02
C ASN A 175 -21.38 9.86 4.78
N GLY A 176 -20.61 9.86 5.86
CA GLY A 176 -20.36 11.04 6.70
C GLY A 176 -21.45 11.37 7.72
N HIS A 177 -22.62 10.74 7.61
CA HIS A 177 -23.75 11.02 8.51
C HIS A 177 -23.83 10.00 9.64
N LYS A 178 -23.96 10.49 10.87
CA LYS A 178 -24.22 9.62 12.03
C LYS A 178 -25.54 8.90 11.84
N VAL A 179 -25.54 7.59 12.07
CA VAL A 179 -26.72 6.75 12.05
C VAL A 179 -26.90 6.06 13.39
N GLY A 180 -28.14 5.78 13.77
CA GLY A 180 -28.43 4.98 14.96
C GLY A 180 -28.16 3.49 14.72
N PRO A 181 -28.32 2.65 15.77
CA PRO A 181 -28.25 1.21 15.66
C PRO A 181 -29.21 0.69 14.57
N PHE A 182 -28.75 -0.27 13.77
CA PHE A 182 -29.60 -0.92 12.77
C PHE A 182 -29.42 -2.43 12.77
N GLY A 183 -30.50 -3.14 12.41
CA GLY A 183 -30.55 -4.60 12.41
C GLY A 183 -29.53 -5.22 11.44
N PRO A 184 -29.16 -6.50 11.64
CA PRO A 184 -28.06 -7.11 10.93
C PRO A 184 -28.35 -7.19 9.42
N PRO A 185 -27.63 -6.43 8.57
CA PRO A 185 -27.66 -6.70 7.14
C PRO A 185 -26.90 -8.00 6.85
N SER A 186 -27.30 -8.75 5.83
CA SER A 186 -26.58 -9.95 5.37
C SER A 186 -25.20 -9.66 4.74
N GLN A 187 -24.84 -8.38 4.64
CA GLN A 187 -23.61 -7.90 4.00
C GLN A 187 -22.38 -8.00 4.90
N PHE A 188 -22.52 -8.02 6.22
CA PHE A 188 -21.41 -8.10 7.19
C PHE A 188 -21.44 -9.42 7.98
N PRO A 189 -20.27 -10.00 8.34
CA PRO A 189 -20.20 -11.33 8.94
C PRO A 189 -20.37 -11.42 10.47
N CYS A 190 -20.28 -10.31 11.22
CA CYS A 190 -20.31 -10.29 12.69
C CYS A 190 -21.30 -9.25 13.22
N PHE A 191 -22.02 -9.53 14.30
CA PHE A 191 -22.98 -8.60 14.91
C PHE A 191 -22.84 -8.58 16.45
N GLY A 192 -22.66 -7.40 17.03
CA GLY A 192 -22.61 -7.19 18.48
C GLY A 192 -21.23 -6.84 19.05
N LYS A 193 -21.22 -6.56 20.36
CA LYS A 193 -20.08 -6.02 21.08
C LYS A 193 -18.82 -6.87 20.92
N GLY A 194 -17.72 -6.25 20.50
CA GLY A 194 -16.42 -6.91 20.33
C GLY A 194 -16.18 -7.48 18.94
N CYS A 195 -17.11 -7.26 17.99
CA CYS A 195 -16.94 -7.63 16.59
C CYS A 195 -15.98 -6.70 15.84
N MET A 196 -15.94 -5.39 16.17
CA MET A 196 -15.10 -4.39 15.50
C MET A 196 -13.77 -4.19 16.23
N ASN A 197 -13.20 -5.29 16.68
CA ASN A 197 -12.00 -5.25 17.48
C ASN A 197 -10.75 -5.00 16.63
N GLN A 198 -9.70 -4.55 17.32
CA GLN A 198 -8.38 -4.40 16.74
C GLN A 198 -7.50 -5.58 17.13
N PRO A 199 -6.48 -5.91 16.33
CA PRO A 199 -5.57 -6.97 16.67
C PRO A 199 -4.60 -6.52 17.77
N LEU A 200 -4.13 -7.49 18.54
CA LEU A 200 -2.91 -7.33 19.34
C LEU A 200 -1.73 -7.06 18.39
N ILE A 201 -0.79 -6.23 18.84
CA ILE A 201 0.43 -5.91 18.10
C ILE A 201 1.62 -6.26 18.97
N TYR A 202 2.33 -7.31 18.56
CA TYR A 202 3.62 -7.70 19.12
C TYR A 202 4.73 -7.27 18.17
N HIS A 203 5.82 -6.80 18.75
CA HIS A 203 6.94 -6.24 18.02
C HIS A 203 8.23 -6.97 18.41
N ASN A 204 8.93 -7.52 17.41
CA ASN A 204 10.32 -7.91 17.56
C ASN A 204 11.17 -6.85 16.88
N TYR A 205 11.93 -6.12 17.71
CA TYR A 205 12.84 -5.08 17.25
C TYR A 205 13.83 -5.62 16.24
N THR A 206 14.23 -4.77 15.29
CA THR A 206 15.24 -5.17 14.29
C THR A 206 16.57 -5.47 14.98
N TYR A 207 17.15 -6.62 14.69
CA TYR A 207 18.45 -7.02 15.22
C TYR A 207 19.36 -7.57 14.11
N LEU A 208 20.67 -7.55 14.36
CA LEU A 208 21.65 -8.21 13.51
C LEU A 208 21.77 -9.68 13.90
N GLN A 209 21.72 -10.56 12.91
CA GLN A 209 21.84 -12.00 13.09
C GLN A 209 22.85 -12.62 12.11
N GLY A 210 23.15 -13.89 12.34
CA GLY A 210 24.05 -14.69 11.52
C GLY A 210 25.50 -14.69 12.03
N PRO A 211 26.37 -15.55 11.49
CA PRO A 211 27.74 -15.74 11.99
C PRO A 211 28.60 -14.48 11.97
N ASN A 212 28.28 -13.54 11.06
CA ASN A 212 28.99 -12.30 10.86
C ASN A 212 28.18 -11.06 11.26
N GLU A 213 27.00 -11.24 11.87
CA GLU A 213 26.10 -10.14 12.25
C GLU A 213 25.80 -9.18 11.08
N THR A 214 25.48 -9.73 9.90
CA THR A 214 25.21 -8.95 8.67
C THR A 214 23.75 -8.95 8.24
N THR A 215 22.96 -9.91 8.72
CA THR A 215 21.56 -10.02 8.35
C THR A 215 20.72 -9.19 9.33
N LEU A 216 20.01 -8.19 8.83
CA LEU A 216 19.02 -7.44 9.58
C LEU A 216 17.69 -8.19 9.56
N LYS A 217 17.03 -8.33 10.70
CA LYS A 217 15.70 -8.96 10.79
C LYS A 217 14.86 -8.37 11.91
N GLY A 218 13.57 -8.16 11.65
CA GLY A 218 12.57 -7.79 12.65
C GLY A 218 11.16 -8.19 12.22
N SER A 219 10.15 -7.92 13.04
CA SER A 219 8.77 -8.28 12.71
C SER A 219 7.69 -7.59 13.53
N PHE A 220 6.51 -7.40 12.93
CA PHE A 220 5.24 -7.28 13.62
C PHE A 220 4.41 -8.55 13.49
N TYR A 221 3.67 -8.91 14.52
CA TYR A 221 2.73 -10.04 14.47
C TYR A 221 1.65 -9.89 15.53
N GLY A 222 0.54 -10.62 15.37
CA GLY A 222 -0.50 -10.63 16.38
C GLY A 222 -1.80 -11.24 15.89
N SER A 223 -2.88 -10.96 16.61
CA SER A 223 -4.17 -11.63 16.42
C SER A 223 -5.34 -10.76 16.86
N TRP A 224 -6.47 -10.91 16.17
CA TRP A 224 -7.75 -10.33 16.58
C TRP A 224 -8.45 -11.19 17.66
N ASP A 225 -8.00 -12.41 17.88
CA ASP A 225 -8.45 -13.30 18.95
C ASP A 225 -7.75 -12.94 20.26
N LEU A 226 -8.25 -11.92 20.96
CA LEU A 226 -7.62 -11.37 22.18
C LEU A 226 -7.45 -12.37 23.33
N ASP A 227 -8.28 -13.42 23.36
CA ASP A 227 -8.26 -14.46 24.38
C ASP A 227 -7.29 -15.60 24.04
N SER A 228 -6.73 -15.60 22.82
CA SER A 228 -5.76 -16.62 22.40
C SER A 228 -4.39 -16.30 22.97
N GLY A 229 -3.84 -17.21 23.79
CA GLY A 229 -2.46 -17.12 24.22
C GLY A 229 -1.54 -17.37 23.03
N LEU A 230 -1.00 -16.31 22.42
CA LEU A 230 -0.12 -16.40 21.26
C LEU A 230 1.22 -17.05 21.64
N SER A 231 1.25 -18.37 21.65
CA SER A 231 2.48 -19.17 21.62
C SER A 231 2.86 -19.49 20.16
N GLN A 232 4.14 -19.71 19.84
CA GLN A 232 4.53 -20.15 18.49
C GLN A 232 3.86 -21.49 18.07
N THR A 233 3.35 -22.26 19.03
CA THR A 233 2.55 -23.48 18.83
C THR A 233 1.09 -23.24 18.41
N SER A 234 0.59 -22.00 18.47
CA SER A 234 -0.82 -21.62 18.20
C SER A 234 -1.16 -21.53 16.71
N VAL A 235 -0.18 -21.69 15.81
CA VAL A 235 -0.39 -21.69 14.36
C VAL A 235 -1.31 -22.87 13.91
N ASN A 236 -1.51 -23.87 14.77
CA ASN A 236 -2.45 -24.97 14.53
C ASN A 236 -3.89 -24.71 15.01
N GLU A 237 -4.16 -23.59 15.67
CA GLU A 237 -5.51 -23.21 16.13
C GLU A 237 -6.25 -22.38 15.07
N ASN A 238 -7.59 -22.42 15.09
CA ASN A 238 -8.45 -21.59 14.22
C ASN A 238 -8.45 -20.12 14.70
N ILE A 239 -7.30 -19.47 14.59
CA ILE A 239 -7.06 -18.08 15.01
C ILE A 239 -6.87 -17.14 13.81
N SER A 240 -7.38 -15.93 13.94
CA SER A 240 -7.17 -14.82 13.00
C SER A 240 -5.86 -14.14 13.29
N TYR A 241 -4.86 -14.39 12.45
CA TYR A 241 -3.47 -14.06 12.70
C TYR A 241 -2.88 -13.23 11.58
N TYR A 242 -1.94 -12.36 11.92
CA TYR A 242 -1.07 -11.72 10.93
C TYR A 242 0.39 -11.77 11.37
N SER A 243 1.28 -11.75 10.39
CA SER A 243 2.70 -11.48 10.60
C SER A 243 3.27 -10.72 9.42
N VAL A 244 4.10 -9.74 9.71
CA VAL A 244 4.97 -9.11 8.72
C VAL A 244 6.38 -9.17 9.26
N THR A 245 7.25 -9.88 8.54
CA THR A 245 8.67 -9.92 8.84
C THR A 245 9.43 -9.17 7.76
N TRP A 246 10.49 -8.48 8.15
CA TRP A 246 11.39 -7.82 7.22
C TRP A 246 12.79 -8.35 7.44
N GLN A 247 13.50 -8.58 6.33
CA GLN A 247 14.88 -9.03 6.37
C GLN A 247 15.70 -8.42 5.24
N LYS A 248 16.99 -8.20 5.50
CA LYS A 248 17.93 -7.66 4.52
C LYS A 248 19.37 -8.01 4.90
N GLU A 249 20.25 -8.17 3.93
CA GLU A 249 21.70 -8.18 4.18
C GLU A 249 22.24 -6.75 4.16
N LEU A 250 23.05 -6.40 5.16
CA LEU A 250 23.62 -5.05 5.30
C LEU A 250 24.42 -4.65 4.06
N GLY A 251 24.14 -3.46 3.53
CA GLY A 251 24.76 -2.90 2.34
C GLY A 251 24.32 -3.55 1.02
N GLN A 252 23.36 -4.48 1.05
CA GLN A 252 23.01 -5.31 -0.10
C GLN A 252 21.51 -5.34 -0.39
N GLY A 253 21.18 -5.16 -1.66
CA GLY A 253 19.85 -5.43 -2.18
C GLY A 253 18.74 -4.59 -1.55
N SER A 254 17.56 -5.20 -1.48
CA SER A 254 16.31 -4.60 -1.04
C SER A 254 15.80 -5.31 0.22
N TRP A 255 15.07 -4.61 1.09
CA TRP A 255 14.31 -5.25 2.15
C TRP A 255 13.30 -6.23 1.56
N ILE A 256 13.25 -7.43 2.14
CA ILE A 256 12.23 -8.43 1.84
C ILE A 256 11.17 -8.35 2.93
N PHE A 257 10.01 -7.79 2.58
CA PHE A 257 8.84 -7.83 3.44
C PHE A 257 8.04 -9.10 3.14
N HIS A 258 7.96 -9.99 4.12
CA HIS A 258 7.19 -11.23 4.07
C HIS A 258 5.94 -11.09 4.93
N HIS A 259 4.79 -11.27 4.30
CA HIS A 259 3.47 -11.04 4.87
C HIS A 259 2.71 -12.35 4.98
N VAL A 260 2.02 -12.54 6.09
CA VAL A 260 1.10 -13.65 6.34
C VAL A 260 -0.18 -13.07 6.92
N LEU A 261 -1.31 -13.43 6.34
CA LEU A 261 -2.64 -13.15 6.87
C LEU A 261 -3.46 -14.43 6.93
N ARG A 262 -4.09 -14.69 8.07
CA ARG A 262 -4.97 -15.82 8.28
C ARG A 262 -6.30 -15.36 8.84
N THR A 263 -7.39 -15.86 8.26
CA THR A 263 -8.74 -15.66 8.78
C THR A 263 -9.19 -16.84 9.64
N SER A 264 -10.17 -16.59 10.50
CA SER A 264 -10.86 -17.60 11.29
C SER A 264 -12.36 -17.49 11.06
N THR A 265 -13.13 -18.37 11.68
CA THR A 265 -14.60 -18.23 11.72
C THR A 265 -15.06 -16.96 12.46
N LYS A 266 -14.24 -16.42 13.38
CA LYS A 266 -14.58 -15.22 14.16
C LYS A 266 -14.28 -13.94 13.38
N TYR A 267 -13.16 -13.90 12.66
CA TYR A 267 -12.83 -12.82 11.74
C TYR A 267 -12.56 -13.40 10.34
N PRO A 268 -13.63 -13.65 9.56
CA PRO A 268 -13.53 -14.17 8.21
C PRO A 268 -13.24 -13.08 7.17
N TRP A 269 -13.24 -11.81 7.57
CA TRP A 269 -12.98 -10.68 6.69
C TRP A 269 -11.86 -9.82 7.24
N LEU A 270 -10.67 -9.94 6.66
CA LEU A 270 -9.46 -9.24 7.09
C LEU A 270 -8.66 -8.74 5.89
N MET A 271 -7.93 -7.66 6.11
CA MET A 271 -7.04 -7.06 5.13
C MET A 271 -5.64 -6.86 5.71
N LEU A 272 -4.63 -7.05 4.87
CA LEU A 272 -3.24 -6.74 5.18
C LEU A 272 -2.56 -6.16 3.93
N TYR A 273 -2.07 -4.92 4.06
CA TYR A 273 -1.40 -4.21 2.98
C TYR A 273 -0.05 -3.64 3.42
N LEU A 274 0.85 -3.50 2.43
CA LEU A 274 2.01 -2.62 2.52
C LEU A 274 1.72 -1.38 1.69
N ARG A 275 1.82 -0.21 2.32
CA ARG A 275 1.43 1.07 1.74
C ARG A 275 2.59 2.07 1.68
N SER A 276 2.58 2.86 0.61
CA SER A 276 3.39 4.07 0.46
C SER A 276 2.52 5.32 0.59
N ASP A 277 2.25 5.72 1.84
CA ASP A 277 1.40 6.89 2.12
C ASP A 277 2.15 8.23 1.91
N ALA A 278 1.40 9.29 1.64
CA ALA A 278 1.91 10.65 1.57
C ALA A 278 2.44 11.10 2.94
N THR A 279 3.49 11.93 2.92
CA THR A 279 4.12 12.47 4.15
C THR A 279 3.24 13.48 4.88
N SER A 280 2.14 13.90 4.25
CA SER A 280 1.15 14.81 4.82
C SER A 280 -0.18 14.69 4.09
N GLY A 281 -1.26 15.13 4.74
CA GLY A 281 -2.63 15.05 4.24
C GLY A 281 -3.32 13.78 4.69
N PHE A 282 -4.41 13.47 4.00
CA PHE A 282 -5.26 12.30 4.23
C PHE A 282 -4.79 11.12 3.36
N SER A 283 -4.80 9.92 3.92
CA SER A 283 -4.38 8.69 3.22
C SER A 283 -5.41 7.57 3.40
N GLY A 284 -5.60 6.74 2.38
CA GLY A 284 -6.32 5.47 2.50
C GLY A 284 -7.77 5.53 2.98
N GLY A 285 -8.48 6.65 2.77
CA GLY A 285 -9.86 6.84 3.25
C GLY A 285 -9.98 7.33 4.69
N TYR A 286 -8.85 7.64 5.33
CA TYR A 286 -8.78 8.23 6.64
C TYR A 286 -8.86 9.76 6.58
N HIS A 287 -9.72 10.37 7.38
CA HIS A 287 -9.97 11.82 7.32
C HIS A 287 -9.08 12.63 8.29
N TYR A 288 -8.08 12.00 8.91
CA TYR A 288 -7.09 12.70 9.74
C TYR A 288 -5.73 12.72 9.07
N GLN A 289 -4.88 13.64 9.54
CA GLN A 289 -3.52 13.80 9.05
C GLN A 289 -2.69 12.54 9.28
N THR A 290 -1.99 12.08 8.24
CA THR A 290 -1.08 10.91 8.31
C THR A 290 0.38 11.28 8.06
N ARG A 291 1.27 10.28 8.17
CA ARG A 291 2.70 10.31 7.82
C ARG A 291 3.04 9.08 6.98
N GLY A 292 4.08 9.16 6.14
CA GLY A 292 4.36 8.09 5.20
C GLY A 292 5.67 8.22 4.43
N MET A 293 5.79 7.41 3.38
CA MET A 293 7.00 7.19 2.59
C MET A 293 7.08 8.10 1.35
N SER A 294 5.94 8.55 0.82
CA SER A 294 5.84 9.28 -0.45
C SER A 294 6.15 10.77 -0.27
N LYS A 295 7.42 11.16 -0.43
CA LYS A 295 7.90 12.56 -0.37
C LYS A 295 7.44 13.43 -1.55
N ILE A 296 7.02 12.81 -2.65
CA ILE A 296 6.31 13.46 -3.76
C ILE A 296 4.98 12.72 -3.94
N ILE A 297 3.86 13.44 -3.94
CA ILE A 297 2.56 12.82 -4.18
C ILE A 297 2.43 12.56 -5.70
N PRO A 298 2.31 11.29 -6.14
CA PRO A 298 2.15 10.98 -7.56
C PRO A 298 0.82 11.52 -8.10
N GLU A 299 0.86 12.06 -9.33
CA GLU A 299 -0.28 12.67 -10.00
C GLU A 299 -0.47 12.05 -11.39
N SER A 300 -1.67 11.55 -11.69
CA SER A 300 -1.98 11.02 -13.02
C SER A 300 -1.89 12.12 -14.09
N PRO A 301 -1.44 11.82 -15.32
CA PRO A 301 -1.01 10.51 -15.80
C PRO A 301 0.47 10.18 -15.53
N ASN A 302 1.18 10.98 -14.75
CA ASN A 302 2.62 11.10 -14.85
C ASN A 302 3.37 10.38 -13.73
N PHE A 303 3.19 9.06 -13.62
CA PHE A 303 4.00 8.23 -12.73
C PHE A 303 3.92 6.74 -13.08
N LYS A 304 4.94 6.01 -12.66
CA LYS A 304 5.02 4.56 -12.74
C LYS A 304 5.27 3.97 -11.36
N VAL A 305 4.98 2.69 -11.19
CA VAL A 305 5.30 1.96 -9.95
C VAL A 305 6.04 0.69 -10.33
N ARG A 306 7.13 0.41 -9.60
CA ARG A 306 7.97 -0.76 -9.82
C ARG A 306 8.13 -1.52 -8.52
N PHE A 307 8.04 -2.84 -8.56
CA PHE A 307 8.26 -3.72 -7.41
C PHE A 307 8.41 -5.18 -7.88
N THR A 308 8.97 -6.03 -7.03
CA THR A 308 8.97 -7.48 -7.22
C THR A 308 7.98 -8.11 -6.26
N LEU A 309 7.04 -8.89 -6.78
CA LEU A 309 6.00 -9.57 -6.03
C LEU A 309 6.12 -11.08 -6.20
N ASN A 310 5.99 -11.81 -5.10
CA ASN A 310 5.86 -13.25 -5.09
C ASN A 310 4.68 -13.65 -4.19
N VAL A 311 3.59 -14.12 -4.81
CA VAL A 311 2.43 -14.66 -4.08
C VAL A 311 2.71 -16.13 -3.79
N ILE A 312 2.81 -16.48 -2.51
CA ILE A 312 3.11 -17.84 -2.03
C ILE A 312 1.79 -18.58 -1.75
N ASN A 313 0.83 -17.91 -1.12
CA ASN A 313 -0.50 -18.43 -0.87
C ASN A 313 -1.56 -17.33 -1.08
N GLY A 314 -2.69 -17.70 -1.70
CA GLY A 314 -3.62 -16.74 -2.29
C GLY A 314 -4.77 -16.25 -1.41
N GLY A 315 -4.98 -16.82 -0.21
CA GLY A 315 -6.10 -16.43 0.66
C GLY A 315 -7.46 -17.03 0.27
N GLY A 316 -7.47 -18.08 -0.56
CA GLY A 316 -8.70 -18.77 -0.96
C GLY A 316 -9.40 -18.14 -2.18
N PRO A 317 -10.54 -18.71 -2.61
CA PRO A 317 -11.24 -18.30 -3.83
C PRO A 317 -11.90 -16.91 -3.74
N ASN A 318 -12.23 -16.45 -2.53
CA ASN A 318 -12.84 -15.14 -2.30
C ASN A 318 -11.81 -14.04 -1.95
N SER A 319 -10.51 -14.37 -1.97
CA SER A 319 -9.47 -13.38 -1.74
C SER A 319 -9.37 -12.40 -2.90
N GLN A 320 -9.32 -11.13 -2.57
CA GLN A 320 -9.00 -10.04 -3.45
C GLN A 320 -7.56 -9.62 -3.15
N PHE A 321 -6.62 -10.25 -3.86
CA PHE A 321 -5.22 -9.86 -3.78
C PHE A 321 -4.96 -8.74 -4.78
N TYR A 322 -4.65 -7.56 -4.28
CA TYR A 322 -4.41 -6.39 -5.09
C TYR A 322 -2.95 -6.34 -5.53
N LEU A 323 -2.71 -6.44 -6.85
CA LEU A 323 -1.42 -6.10 -7.44
C LEU A 323 -1.07 -4.64 -7.16
N MET A 324 -2.10 -3.82 -7.22
CA MET A 324 -2.06 -2.38 -7.00
C MET A 324 -3.42 -1.98 -6.45
N ASP A 325 -3.41 -1.40 -5.26
CA ASP A 325 -4.52 -0.64 -4.68
C ASP A 325 -4.03 0.80 -4.52
N MET A 326 -4.88 1.77 -4.83
CA MET A 326 -4.50 3.18 -4.84
C MET A 326 -5.60 3.99 -4.22
N GLY A 327 -5.26 4.71 -3.15
CA GLY A 327 -6.17 5.59 -2.43
C GLY A 327 -5.97 7.06 -2.80
N SER A 328 -7.07 7.78 -2.96
CA SER A 328 -7.09 9.24 -3.11
C SER A 328 -8.39 9.84 -2.56
N CYS A 329 -8.47 11.18 -2.55
CA CYS A 329 -9.63 11.92 -2.10
C CYS A 329 -9.84 13.18 -2.95
N TRP A 330 -11.06 13.35 -3.47
CA TRP A 330 -11.56 14.64 -3.99
C TRP A 330 -13.08 14.72 -3.89
N LYS A 331 -13.66 15.92 -3.98
CA LYS A 331 -15.11 16.11 -3.95
C LYS A 331 -15.72 15.82 -5.34
N ASN A 332 -17.02 15.55 -5.40
CA ASN A 332 -17.71 15.30 -6.68
C ASN A 332 -17.67 16.50 -7.66
N ASN A 333 -17.47 17.71 -7.14
CA ASN A 333 -17.27 18.93 -7.93
C ASN A 333 -15.81 19.15 -8.39
N GLY A 334 -14.90 18.24 -8.05
CA GLY A 334 -13.49 18.25 -8.49
C GLY A 334 -12.54 19.02 -7.58
N GLU A 335 -13.07 19.66 -6.54
CA GLU A 335 -12.24 20.31 -5.53
C GLU A 335 -11.48 19.28 -4.68
N PRO A 336 -10.29 19.64 -4.17
CA PRO A 336 -9.58 18.81 -3.20
C PRO A 336 -10.41 18.56 -1.94
N CYS A 337 -10.18 17.42 -1.30
CA CYS A 337 -10.73 17.13 0.01
C CYS A 337 -10.23 18.11 1.08
N ASN A 338 -11.05 18.36 2.08
CA ASN A 338 -10.77 19.32 3.15
C ASN A 338 -11.07 18.79 4.57
N GLY A 339 -11.46 17.52 4.69
CA GLY A 339 -11.79 16.84 5.94
C GLY A 339 -13.29 16.87 6.26
N ASP A 340 -14.12 17.44 5.39
CA ASP A 340 -15.57 17.36 5.54
C ASP A 340 -16.08 16.00 5.02
N VAL A 341 -16.31 15.10 5.96
CA VAL A 341 -16.74 13.72 5.69
C VAL A 341 -18.08 13.59 4.96
N THR A 342 -18.86 14.66 4.84
CA THR A 342 -20.15 14.63 4.10
C THR A 342 -19.99 14.97 2.62
N THR A 343 -18.93 15.70 2.25
CA THR A 343 -18.70 16.17 0.88
C THR A 343 -17.44 15.58 0.25
N ASP A 344 -16.45 15.21 1.06
CA ASP A 344 -15.27 14.48 0.62
C ASP A 344 -15.63 13.07 0.15
N VAL A 345 -14.92 12.58 -0.85
CA VAL A 345 -15.15 11.24 -1.40
C VAL A 345 -13.80 10.53 -1.56
N THR A 346 -13.65 9.42 -0.86
CA THR A 346 -12.50 8.53 -1.01
C THR A 346 -12.63 7.75 -2.31
N ARG A 347 -11.54 7.61 -3.05
CA ARG A 347 -11.53 6.87 -4.31
C ARG A 347 -10.44 5.82 -4.34
N TYR A 348 -10.83 4.63 -4.79
CA TYR A 348 -9.96 3.49 -4.92
C TYR A 348 -9.86 3.01 -6.37
N SER A 349 -8.64 2.68 -6.78
CA SER A 349 -8.33 2.04 -8.06
C SER A 349 -7.57 0.75 -7.80
N GLU A 350 -8.21 -0.38 -8.04
CA GLU A 350 -7.74 -1.68 -7.55
C GLU A 350 -7.61 -2.69 -8.70
N MET A 351 -6.48 -3.41 -8.78
CA MET A 351 -6.28 -4.54 -9.71
C MET A 351 -6.20 -5.85 -8.93
N ILE A 352 -7.17 -6.74 -9.12
CA ILE A 352 -7.22 -8.04 -8.43
C ILE A 352 -6.48 -9.11 -9.25
N LEU A 353 -5.49 -9.79 -8.66
CA LEU A 353 -4.72 -10.87 -9.32
C LEU A 353 -5.38 -12.24 -9.26
N ASN A 354 -6.19 -12.51 -8.23
CA ASN A 354 -6.72 -13.84 -7.98
C ASN A 354 -7.49 -14.35 -9.21
N PRO A 355 -7.04 -15.43 -9.89
CA PRO A 355 -7.66 -15.92 -11.10
C PRO A 355 -9.08 -16.47 -10.87
N ALA A 356 -9.42 -16.81 -9.63
CA ALA A 356 -10.76 -17.25 -9.25
C ALA A 356 -11.79 -16.11 -9.25
N THR A 357 -11.34 -14.85 -9.19
CA THR A 357 -12.24 -13.68 -9.13
C THR A 357 -13.03 -13.57 -10.44
N PRO A 358 -14.37 -13.63 -10.37
CA PRO A 358 -15.22 -13.48 -11.55
C PRO A 358 -15.37 -12.00 -11.92
N SER A 359 -15.76 -11.71 -13.16
CA SER A 359 -16.27 -10.37 -13.50
C SER A 359 -17.73 -10.26 -13.05
N TRP A 360 -18.06 -9.25 -12.24
CA TRP A 360 -19.46 -8.91 -11.91
C TRP A 360 -20.03 -7.84 -12.83
N CYS A 361 -19.16 -7.08 -13.50
CA CYS A 361 -19.55 -6.24 -14.63
C CYS A 361 -19.93 -7.11 -15.84
N LYS A 362 -21.21 -7.11 -16.21
CA LYS A 362 -21.71 -7.93 -17.32
C LYS A 362 -22.63 -7.12 -18.23
N SER A 363 -22.70 -7.51 -19.50
CA SER A 363 -23.54 -6.84 -20.50
C SER A 363 -25.04 -6.94 -20.20
N ASP A 364 -25.47 -8.02 -19.56
CA ASP A 364 -26.86 -8.27 -19.14
C ASP A 364 -27.20 -7.67 -17.77
N SER A 365 -26.20 -7.26 -16.99
CA SER A 365 -26.36 -6.61 -15.68
C SER A 365 -25.31 -5.50 -15.49
N PRO A 366 -25.43 -4.37 -16.21
CA PRO A 366 -24.39 -3.34 -16.27
C PRO A 366 -24.27 -2.46 -15.02
N LYS A 367 -25.08 -2.70 -13.98
CA LYS A 367 -25.12 -1.88 -12.75
C LYS A 367 -23.80 -1.82 -11.97
N LEU A 368 -22.90 -2.78 -12.21
CA LEU A 368 -21.55 -2.88 -11.61
C LEU A 368 -20.45 -2.56 -12.64
N CYS A 369 -20.82 -2.04 -13.81
CA CYS A 369 -19.87 -1.61 -14.83
C CYS A 369 -19.70 -0.09 -14.78
N PRO A 370 -18.47 0.42 -14.91
CA PRO A 370 -18.30 1.85 -15.09
C PRO A 370 -19.00 2.31 -16.37
N PRO A 371 -19.67 3.47 -16.40
CA PRO A 371 -20.37 3.98 -17.58
C PRO A 371 -19.52 3.99 -18.86
N TYR A 372 -18.23 4.29 -18.76
CA TYR A 372 -17.33 4.35 -19.89
C TYR A 372 -16.04 3.58 -19.64
N HIS A 373 -15.56 2.93 -20.69
CA HIS A 373 -14.18 2.50 -20.82
C HIS A 373 -13.43 3.49 -21.73
N THR A 374 -12.19 3.82 -21.38
CA THR A 374 -11.30 4.64 -22.22
C THR A 374 -10.10 3.82 -22.63
N TYR A 375 -9.96 3.57 -23.93
CA TYR A 375 -8.81 2.87 -24.49
C TYR A 375 -7.54 3.74 -24.44
N PRO A 376 -6.33 3.14 -24.51
CA PRO A 376 -5.07 3.90 -24.48
C PRO A 376 -4.95 5.01 -25.52
N ASN A 377 -5.62 4.86 -26.67
CA ASN A 377 -5.68 5.86 -27.74
C ASN A 377 -6.69 7.00 -27.49
N GLY A 378 -7.33 7.04 -26.32
CA GLY A 378 -8.35 8.01 -25.94
C GLY A 378 -9.77 7.70 -26.41
N THR A 379 -9.98 6.60 -27.15
CA THR A 379 -11.33 6.20 -27.59
C THR A 379 -12.18 5.84 -26.38
N ARG A 380 -13.30 6.55 -26.20
CA ARG A 380 -14.27 6.23 -25.15
C ARG A 380 -15.39 5.37 -25.71
N VAL A 381 -15.74 4.32 -24.98
CA VAL A 381 -16.81 3.39 -25.32
C VAL A 381 -17.76 3.31 -24.14
N HIS A 382 -19.05 3.54 -24.42
CA HIS A 382 -20.08 3.46 -23.40
C HIS A 382 -20.46 2.00 -23.11
N ARG A 383 -20.81 1.67 -21.87
CA ARG A 383 -21.21 0.31 -21.45
C ARG A 383 -22.49 -0.24 -22.10
N SER A 384 -23.18 0.53 -22.93
CA SER A 384 -24.27 0.03 -23.77
C SER A 384 -23.77 -0.52 -25.11
N GLU A 385 -22.53 -0.23 -25.49
CA GLU A 385 -21.92 -0.69 -26.73
C GLU A 385 -21.30 -2.08 -26.52
N THR A 386 -22.17 -3.09 -26.41
CA THR A 386 -21.83 -4.43 -25.91
C THR A 386 -20.73 -5.14 -26.68
N THR A 387 -20.53 -4.82 -27.96
CA THR A 387 -19.50 -5.43 -28.82
C THR A 387 -18.12 -4.80 -28.67
N ARG A 388 -18.03 -3.59 -28.12
CA ARG A 388 -16.78 -2.82 -27.99
C ARG A 388 -16.34 -2.63 -26.54
N TYR A 389 -17.26 -2.76 -25.59
CA TYR A 389 -16.98 -2.54 -24.18
C TYR A 389 -16.34 -3.80 -23.55
N PRO A 390 -15.19 -3.70 -22.85
CA PRO A 390 -14.49 -4.85 -22.30
C PRO A 390 -15.02 -5.22 -20.91
N TYR A 391 -16.20 -5.83 -20.83
CA TYR A 391 -16.84 -6.18 -19.54
C TYR A 391 -15.95 -7.03 -18.63
N GLU A 392 -15.27 -8.03 -19.21
CA GLU A 392 -14.40 -8.96 -18.46
C GLU A 392 -13.18 -8.30 -17.83
N ALA A 393 -12.84 -7.08 -18.25
CA ALA A 393 -11.73 -6.30 -17.70
C ALA A 393 -12.07 -5.66 -16.34
N TYR A 394 -13.34 -5.69 -15.93
CA TYR A 394 -13.84 -5.08 -14.70
C TYR A 394 -14.41 -6.14 -13.76
N HIS A 395 -14.02 -6.11 -12.50
CA HIS A 395 -14.72 -6.85 -11.45
C HIS A 395 -15.97 -6.07 -11.03
N LEU A 396 -15.79 -4.83 -10.57
CA LEU A 396 -16.81 -4.00 -9.95
C LEU A 396 -16.53 -2.51 -10.18
N TYR A 397 -17.58 -1.75 -10.41
CA TYR A 397 -17.66 -0.32 -10.19
C TYR A 397 -18.83 -0.03 -9.25
N CYS A 398 -18.58 0.75 -8.21
CA CYS A 398 -19.63 1.32 -7.38
C CYS A 398 -19.43 2.85 -7.25
N ALA A 399 -20.55 3.56 -7.33
CA ALA A 399 -20.58 5.02 -7.36
C ALA A 399 -20.51 5.62 -5.94
N PRO A 400 -20.11 6.89 -5.79
CA PRO A 400 -20.13 7.53 -4.48
C PRO A 400 -21.54 7.71 -3.96
N GLY A 401 -21.72 7.47 -2.65
CA GLY A 401 -23.02 7.52 -2.00
C GLY A 401 -23.66 8.92 -1.94
N ASN A 402 -22.89 9.97 -2.23
CA ASN A 402 -23.34 11.37 -2.32
C ASN A 402 -23.33 11.92 -3.77
N GLY A 403 -23.24 11.05 -4.79
CA GLY A 403 -23.30 11.48 -6.19
C GLY A 403 -24.74 11.74 -6.64
N GLU A 404 -25.05 12.98 -7.04
CA GLU A 404 -26.43 13.39 -7.41
C GLU A 404 -26.79 13.06 -8.87
N HIS A 405 -25.80 12.91 -9.74
CA HIS A 405 -25.96 12.75 -11.19
C HIS A 405 -25.39 11.42 -11.71
N VAL A 406 -25.31 10.40 -10.84
CA VAL A 406 -24.80 9.08 -11.19
C VAL A 406 -25.68 8.44 -12.27
N GLU A 407 -25.06 8.05 -13.38
CA GLU A 407 -25.74 7.40 -14.51
C GLU A 407 -26.35 6.06 -14.10
N GLN A 408 -27.65 5.87 -14.35
CA GLN A 408 -28.36 4.64 -14.03
C GLN A 408 -28.35 3.65 -15.20
N PRO A 409 -28.30 2.33 -14.95
CA PRO A 409 -28.27 1.69 -13.63
C PRO A 409 -26.88 1.73 -12.99
N SER A 410 -26.80 2.07 -11.70
CA SER A 410 -25.57 1.98 -10.91
C SER A 410 -25.89 1.62 -9.46
N VAL A 411 -24.91 1.06 -8.75
CA VAL A 411 -25.02 0.86 -7.29
C VAL A 411 -24.08 1.82 -6.56
N PRO A 412 -24.50 2.40 -5.42
CA PRO A 412 -23.57 3.08 -4.55
C PRO A 412 -22.64 2.06 -3.89
N CYS A 413 -21.41 2.48 -3.55
CA CYS A 413 -20.54 1.66 -2.71
C CYS A 413 -21.13 1.47 -1.31
N ASP A 414 -20.57 0.51 -0.58
CA ASP A 414 -20.89 0.35 0.84
C ASP A 414 -20.65 1.69 1.57
N PRO A 415 -21.63 2.22 2.31
CA PRO A 415 -21.53 3.55 2.90
C PRO A 415 -20.86 3.57 4.28
N TYR A 416 -20.35 2.43 4.76
CA TYR A 416 -19.87 2.25 6.14
C TYR A 416 -18.38 1.91 6.23
N SER A 417 -17.75 1.49 5.14
CA SER A 417 -16.34 1.06 5.12
C SER A 417 -15.35 2.21 5.32
N ASN A 418 -15.82 3.45 5.24
CA ASN A 418 -15.07 4.68 5.42
C ASN A 418 -15.95 5.70 6.14
N PRO A 419 -15.38 6.70 6.85
CA PRO A 419 -16.17 7.73 7.49
C PRO A 419 -16.98 8.56 6.48
N GLN A 420 -16.40 8.83 5.32
CA GLN A 420 -16.97 9.55 4.18
C GLN A 420 -17.41 8.62 3.04
N PRO A 421 -18.23 9.09 2.08
CA PRO A 421 -18.56 8.35 0.88
C PRO A 421 -17.32 7.83 0.15
N GLN A 422 -17.46 6.68 -0.50
CA GLN A 422 -16.40 6.08 -1.29
C GLN A 422 -16.87 5.73 -2.70
N GLU A 423 -15.94 5.75 -3.64
CA GLU A 423 -16.10 5.25 -5.00
C GLU A 423 -14.96 4.26 -5.29
N ILE A 424 -15.32 3.05 -5.74
CA ILE A 424 -14.37 1.96 -5.93
C ILE A 424 -14.47 1.49 -7.38
N LEU A 425 -13.32 1.36 -8.02
CA LEU A 425 -13.18 0.73 -9.32
C LEU A 425 -12.16 -0.42 -9.25
N GLN A 426 -12.66 -1.63 -9.44
CA GLN A 426 -11.88 -2.86 -9.41
C GLN A 426 -11.77 -3.45 -10.82
N ILE A 427 -10.54 -3.63 -11.28
CA ILE A 427 -10.20 -4.22 -12.59
C ILE A 427 -9.59 -5.61 -12.44
N LEU A 428 -9.64 -6.37 -13.53
CA LEU A 428 -9.14 -7.73 -13.64
C LEU A 428 -8.10 -7.84 -14.76
N PRO A 429 -7.22 -8.86 -14.73
CA PRO A 429 -6.29 -9.15 -15.82
C PRO A 429 -6.99 -9.25 -17.17
N HIS A 430 -6.60 -8.40 -18.11
CA HIS A 430 -7.24 -8.32 -19.43
C HIS A 430 -6.33 -7.64 -20.46
N PRO A 431 -6.36 -8.01 -21.76
CA PRO A 431 -5.45 -7.46 -22.77
C PRO A 431 -5.48 -5.93 -22.93
N VAL A 432 -6.63 -5.30 -22.64
CA VAL A 432 -6.78 -3.83 -22.71
C VAL A 432 -5.87 -3.08 -21.72
N TRP A 433 -5.33 -3.77 -20.72
CA TRP A 433 -4.39 -3.20 -19.74
C TRP A 433 -2.92 -3.38 -20.13
N GLY A 434 -2.63 -4.15 -21.20
CA GLY A 434 -1.27 -4.54 -21.56
C GLY A 434 -0.34 -3.38 -21.88
N GLU A 435 -0.84 -2.32 -22.52
CA GLU A 435 -0.05 -1.11 -22.81
C GLU A 435 0.42 -0.36 -21.55
N TYR A 436 -0.22 -0.61 -20.40
CA TYR A 436 0.15 -0.03 -19.11
C TYR A 436 1.06 -0.96 -18.28
N GLY A 437 1.47 -2.12 -18.82
CA GLY A 437 2.32 -3.09 -18.12
C GLY A 437 1.59 -4.04 -17.16
N TYR A 438 0.26 -3.93 -17.05
CA TYR A 438 -0.57 -4.74 -16.17
C TYR A 438 -0.81 -6.16 -16.73
N PRO A 439 -1.23 -7.12 -15.86
CA PRO A 439 -1.61 -8.46 -16.29
C PRO A 439 -2.62 -8.47 -17.44
N THR A 440 -2.35 -9.27 -18.49
CA THR A 440 -3.23 -9.40 -19.66
C THR A 440 -4.09 -10.65 -19.64
N THR A 441 -3.77 -11.61 -18.76
CA THR A 441 -4.49 -12.89 -18.63
C THR A 441 -4.56 -13.30 -17.16
N LYS A 442 -5.62 -14.02 -16.79
CA LYS A 442 -5.80 -14.54 -15.43
C LYS A 442 -4.66 -15.47 -15.05
N GLY A 443 -4.14 -15.31 -13.84
CA GLY A 443 -3.05 -16.13 -13.28
C GLY A 443 -1.64 -15.58 -13.57
N GLN A 444 -1.49 -14.55 -14.39
CA GLN A 444 -0.20 -13.90 -14.61
C GLN A 444 0.25 -13.15 -13.35
N GLY A 445 1.47 -13.45 -12.88
CA GLY A 445 2.03 -12.95 -11.62
C GLY A 445 1.34 -13.45 -10.36
N TRP A 446 0.61 -14.57 -10.47
CA TRP A 446 -0.03 -15.24 -9.34
C TRP A 446 0.89 -16.30 -8.72
N ILE A 447 0.32 -17.24 -7.97
CA ILE A 447 1.03 -18.32 -7.28
C ILE A 447 1.91 -19.11 -8.27
N GLY A 448 3.20 -19.20 -7.96
CA GLY A 448 4.19 -19.89 -8.80
C GLY A 448 4.76 -19.06 -9.95
N ASP A 449 4.36 -17.80 -10.11
CA ASP A 449 4.85 -16.86 -11.13
C ASP A 449 5.38 -15.56 -10.47
N PRO A 450 6.46 -15.62 -9.66
CA PRO A 450 7.05 -14.43 -9.06
C PRO A 450 7.55 -13.47 -10.14
N LYS A 451 7.22 -12.19 -10.01
CA LYS A 451 7.44 -11.22 -11.09
C LYS A 451 7.84 -9.84 -10.58
N THR A 452 8.79 -9.23 -11.28
CA THR A 452 9.03 -7.79 -11.20
C THR A 452 8.09 -7.07 -12.17
N TRP A 453 7.31 -6.15 -11.62
CA TRP A 453 6.37 -5.31 -12.33
C TRP A 453 6.97 -3.94 -12.57
N GLU A 454 6.72 -3.37 -13.76
CA GLU A 454 6.83 -1.93 -14.02
C GLU A 454 5.49 -1.50 -14.63
N LEU A 455 4.69 -0.83 -13.81
CA LEU A 455 3.31 -0.48 -14.13
C LEU A 455 3.23 1.02 -14.46
N ASP A 456 2.60 1.37 -15.58
CA ASP A 456 2.24 2.74 -15.94
C ASP A 456 0.94 3.15 -15.23
N VAL A 457 1.04 3.16 -13.91
CA VAL A 457 -0.07 3.39 -12.99
C VAL A 457 -0.72 4.76 -13.24
N GLY A 458 0.07 5.78 -13.53
CA GLY A 458 -0.42 7.11 -13.86
C GLY A 458 -1.30 7.12 -15.11
N ARG A 459 -0.83 6.58 -16.24
CA ARG A 459 -1.63 6.58 -17.48
C ARG A 459 -2.88 5.70 -17.35
N LEU A 460 -2.80 4.55 -16.67
CA LEU A 460 -3.97 3.71 -16.45
C LEU A 460 -5.01 4.45 -15.60
N SER A 461 -4.60 4.92 -14.42
CA SER A 461 -5.50 5.62 -13.49
C SER A 461 -6.12 6.90 -14.07
N GLN A 462 -5.49 7.55 -15.05
CA GLN A 462 -6.07 8.66 -15.82
C GLN A 462 -7.20 8.20 -16.77
N SER A 463 -7.08 6.99 -17.33
CA SER A 463 -8.00 6.42 -18.31
C SER A 463 -9.25 5.81 -17.66
N LEU A 464 -9.12 5.40 -16.41
CA LEU A 464 -10.20 4.84 -15.60
C LEU A 464 -11.32 5.88 -15.31
N TYR A 465 -12.55 5.37 -15.23
CA TYR A 465 -13.72 6.19 -14.93
C TYR A 465 -13.83 6.43 -13.42
N PHE A 466 -13.98 7.70 -13.06
CA PHE A 466 -14.39 8.14 -11.72
C PHE A 466 -15.48 9.20 -11.89
N TYR A 467 -16.48 9.15 -11.02
CA TYR A 467 -17.62 10.02 -11.04
C TYR A 467 -17.22 11.46 -10.74
N GLN A 468 -17.86 12.38 -11.47
CA GLN A 468 -17.67 13.82 -11.40
C GLN A 468 -19.00 14.48 -11.76
N ASP A 469 -19.40 15.51 -11.02
CA ASP A 469 -20.64 16.24 -11.28
C ASP A 469 -20.59 16.93 -12.66
N PRO A 470 -21.66 16.86 -13.47
CA PRO A 470 -21.71 17.51 -14.77
C PRO A 470 -21.42 19.01 -14.69
N GLY A 471 -20.63 19.52 -15.63
CA GLY A 471 -20.30 20.95 -15.73
C GLY A 471 -19.24 21.44 -14.73
N THR A 472 -18.70 20.57 -13.89
CA THR A 472 -17.63 20.92 -12.94
C THR A 472 -16.23 20.74 -13.54
N ALA A 473 -15.23 21.36 -12.93
CA ALA A 473 -13.84 21.23 -13.37
C ALA A 473 -13.33 19.80 -13.09
N PRO A 474 -12.57 19.17 -14.01
CA PRO A 474 -12.00 17.86 -13.75
C PRO A 474 -11.09 17.86 -12.53
N ALA A 475 -11.28 16.89 -11.64
CA ALA A 475 -10.40 16.69 -10.49
C ALA A 475 -8.95 16.40 -10.92
N LYS A 476 -8.00 16.96 -10.17
CA LYS A 476 -6.59 16.52 -10.26
C LYS A 476 -6.42 15.24 -9.46
N ARG A 477 -6.04 14.16 -10.14
CA ARG A 477 -5.91 12.82 -9.53
C ARG A 477 -4.54 12.67 -8.87
N LYS A 478 -4.46 13.07 -7.60
CA LYS A 478 -3.29 12.92 -6.75
C LYS A 478 -3.47 11.71 -5.85
N TRP A 479 -2.59 10.71 -5.95
CA TRP A 479 -2.74 9.47 -5.20
C TRP A 479 -1.90 9.54 -3.94
N SER A 480 -2.55 9.73 -2.80
CA SER A 480 -1.88 9.87 -1.50
C SER A 480 -1.51 8.53 -0.87
N SER A 481 -1.97 7.42 -1.43
CA SER A 481 -1.71 6.07 -0.93
C SER A 481 -1.57 5.13 -2.13
N ILE A 482 -0.50 4.33 -2.15
CA ILE A 482 -0.14 3.40 -3.22
C ILE A 482 0.31 2.09 -2.56
N ASP A 483 -0.46 1.04 -2.81
CA ASP A 483 -0.55 -0.10 -1.91
C ASP A 483 -0.53 -1.42 -2.68
N LEU A 484 -0.15 -2.48 -1.98
CA LEU A 484 -0.35 -3.86 -2.41
C LEU A 484 -0.61 -4.75 -1.21
N GLY A 485 -1.27 -5.88 -1.46
CA GLY A 485 -1.57 -6.86 -0.43
C GLY A 485 -2.91 -7.51 -0.70
N THR A 486 -3.61 -7.91 0.36
CA THR A 486 -4.76 -8.78 0.20
C THR A 486 -5.90 -8.42 1.14
N GLU A 487 -7.10 -8.59 0.61
CA GLU A 487 -8.35 -8.65 1.35
C GLU A 487 -8.92 -10.07 1.23
N ILE A 488 -8.98 -10.79 2.35
CA ILE A 488 -9.72 -12.07 2.39
C ILE A 488 -11.17 -11.71 2.67
N TYR A 489 -12.02 -11.75 1.63
CA TYR A 489 -13.40 -11.28 1.73
C TYR A 489 -14.33 -12.39 2.23
N ARG A 490 -14.77 -12.27 3.50
CA ARG A 490 -15.80 -13.13 4.13
C ARG A 490 -15.56 -14.64 3.97
N ASP A 491 -14.30 -15.06 4.09
CA ASP A 491 -13.88 -16.44 3.92
C ASP A 491 -13.04 -16.87 5.12
N ALA A 492 -13.54 -17.86 5.86
CA ALA A 492 -12.93 -18.33 7.09
C ALA A 492 -11.86 -19.39 6.81
N ASN A 493 -10.86 -19.48 7.69
CA ASN A 493 -9.78 -20.49 7.63
C ASN A 493 -8.91 -20.40 6.37
N GLN A 494 -8.80 -19.21 5.79
CA GLN A 494 -7.93 -18.97 4.65
C GLN A 494 -6.58 -18.44 5.12
N VAL A 495 -5.55 -18.68 4.31
CA VAL A 495 -4.21 -18.15 4.52
C VAL A 495 -3.74 -17.48 3.23
N ALA A 496 -3.33 -16.23 3.35
CA ALA A 496 -2.59 -15.52 2.32
C ALA A 496 -1.16 -15.32 2.78
N GLU A 497 -0.21 -15.50 1.87
CA GLU A 497 1.22 -15.37 2.13
C GLU A 497 1.92 -14.82 0.90
N TRP A 498 2.73 -13.78 1.06
CA TRP A 498 3.45 -13.16 -0.06
C TRP A 498 4.70 -12.41 0.41
N THR A 499 5.60 -12.16 -0.54
CA THR A 499 6.75 -11.28 -0.33
C THR A 499 6.77 -10.16 -1.35
N VAL A 500 7.27 -9.00 -0.92
CA VAL A 500 7.53 -7.85 -1.79
C VAL A 500 8.93 -7.28 -1.54
N THR A 501 9.59 -6.88 -2.62
CA THR A 501 10.89 -6.19 -2.64
C THR A 501 10.90 -5.12 -3.73
N ASP A 502 11.96 -4.32 -3.77
CA ASP A 502 12.27 -3.38 -4.86
C ASP A 502 11.17 -2.35 -5.15
N PHE A 503 10.35 -2.01 -4.15
CA PHE A 503 9.23 -1.08 -4.32
C PHE A 503 9.75 0.34 -4.55
N ASP A 504 9.37 0.94 -5.68
CA ASP A 504 9.63 2.32 -6.02
C ASP A 504 8.44 2.96 -6.76
N ILE A 505 8.25 4.26 -6.56
CA ILE A 505 7.28 5.08 -7.29
C ILE A 505 8.06 6.11 -8.09
N LEU A 506 7.95 6.07 -9.41
CA LEU A 506 8.75 6.88 -10.32
C LEU A 506 7.90 8.00 -10.91
N VAL A 507 8.33 9.25 -10.72
CA VAL A 507 7.71 10.45 -11.30
C VAL A 507 8.67 11.14 -12.27
N PRO A 508 8.19 11.81 -13.33
CA PRO A 508 9.07 12.58 -14.21
C PRO A 508 9.83 13.66 -13.44
N ASN A 509 11.12 13.76 -13.72
CA ASN A 509 11.96 14.85 -13.29
C ASN A 509 11.48 16.14 -14.00
N LYS A 510 11.06 17.13 -13.21
CA LYS A 510 10.60 18.43 -13.72
C LYS A 510 11.68 19.51 -13.64
N ASN A 511 12.92 19.13 -13.34
CA ASN A 511 14.06 20.04 -13.20
C ASN A 511 14.66 20.44 -14.54
#